data_AF-A0A850QV32-F1
#
_entry.id   AF-A0A850QV32-F1
#
_cell.length_a   1.000
_cell.length_b   1.000
_cell.length_c   1.000
_cell.angle_alpha   90.00
_cell.angle_beta   90.00
_cell.angle_gamma   90.00
#
_symmetry.space_group_name_H-M   'P 1'
#
loop_
_entity.id
_entity.type
_entity.pdbx_description
1 polymer ?
#
loop_
_entity_poly.entity_id
_entity_poly.type
_entity_poly.pdbx_seq_one_letter_code
_entity_poly.pdbx_strand_id
1 'polypeptide(L)'
;INMNLSWVDKASEIILFILLFFIGIQLRNSGMTLRQILLNKKGMILASVILTTSLLGGVIAALILDIPIKNGLAMASGFGWYSLAGILMGDGLGPIYGGAAFLNELMRELVALTLIPMIINQRPAMAIGYAGATAMDFTLPVIQNCGGIRCVPIAIVSGFILSMLVPVLMLFFISL
;
A
#
# COMPACT_ATOMS: atom_id res chain seq x y z
N ILE A 1 19.64 -27.88 -12.05
CA ILE A 1 20.35 -26.68 -12.53
C ILE A 1 20.52 -25.78 -11.31
N ASN A 2 21.68 -25.80 -10.64
CA ASN A 2 21.97 -24.91 -9.51
C ASN A 2 22.42 -23.56 -10.07
N MET A 3 21.45 -22.73 -10.45
CA MET A 3 21.72 -21.33 -10.76
C MET A 3 22.03 -20.61 -9.45
N ASN A 4 23.18 -19.93 -9.40
CA ASN A 4 23.59 -19.13 -8.26
C ASN A 4 22.70 -17.87 -8.21
N LEU A 5 21.67 -17.90 -7.36
CA LEU A 5 20.64 -16.85 -7.23
C LEU A 5 21.08 -15.64 -6.39
N SER A 6 22.30 -15.65 -5.83
CA SER A 6 22.81 -14.55 -4.98
C SER A 6 22.87 -13.18 -5.67
N TRP A 7 22.90 -13.15 -7.01
CA TRP A 7 22.85 -11.91 -7.77
C TRP A 7 21.42 -11.32 -7.84
N VAL A 8 20.40 -12.17 -7.75
CA VAL A 8 18.98 -11.76 -7.75
C VAL A 8 18.66 -11.02 -6.45
N ASP A 9 19.09 -11.53 -5.30
CA ASP A 9 18.86 -10.89 -4.00
C ASP A 9 19.47 -9.48 -3.95
N LYS A 10 20.73 -9.34 -4.42
CA LYS A 10 21.39 -8.02 -4.53
C LYS A 10 20.72 -7.10 -5.53
N ALA A 11 20.24 -7.64 -6.66
CA ALA A 11 19.53 -6.84 -7.65
C ALA A 11 18.19 -6.33 -7.11
N SER A 12 17.43 -7.17 -6.41
CA SER A 12 16.17 -6.80 -5.76
C SER A 12 16.37 -5.71 -4.70
N GLU A 13 17.42 -5.81 -3.87
CA GLU A 13 17.76 -4.79 -2.88
C GLU A 13 18.10 -3.43 -3.53
N ILE A 14 18.92 -3.44 -4.60
CA ILE A 14 19.28 -2.23 -5.34
C ILE A 14 18.04 -1.61 -6.02
N ILE A 15 17.16 -2.43 -6.59
CA ILE A 15 15.91 -1.97 -7.22
C ILE A 15 14.99 -1.34 -6.17
N LEU A 16 14.90 -1.90 -4.98
CA LEU A 16 14.17 -1.31 -3.84
C LEU A 16 14.70 0.08 -3.49
N PHE A 17 16.01 0.25 -3.39
CA PHE A 17 16.60 1.57 -3.12
C PHE A 17 16.36 2.58 -4.24
N ILE A 18 16.42 2.15 -5.50
CA ILE A 18 16.09 2.99 -6.66
C ILE A 18 14.62 3.39 -6.66
N LEU A 19 13.71 2.46 -6.36
CA LEU A 19 12.28 2.74 -6.21
C LEU A 19 12.04 3.75 -5.08
N LEU A 20 12.68 3.58 -3.92
CA LEU A 20 12.59 4.52 -2.80
C LEU A 20 13.10 5.92 -3.20
N PHE A 21 14.16 5.99 -4.00
CA PHE A 21 14.68 7.23 -4.56
C PHE A 21 13.70 7.90 -5.53
N PHE A 22 13.05 7.12 -6.41
CA PHE A 22 12.05 7.63 -7.34
C PHE A 22 10.78 8.12 -6.64
N ILE A 23 10.37 7.46 -5.54
CA ILE A 23 9.32 7.98 -4.65
C ILE A 23 9.69 9.38 -4.12
N GLY A 24 10.96 9.58 -3.74
CA GLY A 24 11.49 10.89 -3.34
C GLY A 24 11.46 11.95 -4.45
N ILE A 25 11.66 11.56 -5.71
CA ILE A 25 11.54 12.47 -6.87
C ILE A 25 10.07 12.79 -7.16
N GLN A 26 9.18 11.78 -7.12
CA GLN A 26 7.75 11.94 -7.34
C GLN A 26 7.13 12.93 -6.32
N LEU A 27 7.61 12.88 -5.07
CA LEU A 27 7.28 13.88 -4.05
C LEU A 27 7.57 15.31 -4.49
N ARG A 28 8.77 15.56 -5.03
CA ARG A 28 9.17 16.90 -5.50
C ARG A 28 8.38 17.33 -6.74
N ASN A 29 8.05 16.39 -7.62
CA ASN A 29 7.37 16.67 -8.90
C ASN A 29 5.85 16.83 -8.76
N SER A 30 5.27 16.49 -7.61
CA SER A 30 3.82 16.60 -7.34
C SER A 30 3.30 18.04 -7.17
N GLY A 31 4.17 19.06 -7.22
CA GLY A 31 3.77 20.47 -7.13
C GLY A 31 3.23 20.91 -5.76
N MET A 32 3.05 19.99 -4.81
CA MET A 32 2.74 20.28 -3.42
C MET A 32 4.03 20.41 -2.60
N THR A 33 4.11 21.45 -1.78
CA THR A 33 5.23 21.56 -0.84
C THR A 33 5.14 20.45 0.21
N LEU A 34 6.28 19.89 0.63
CA LEU A 34 6.37 18.89 1.73
C LEU A 34 5.61 19.36 2.98
N ARG A 35 5.56 20.68 3.19
CA ARG A 35 4.79 21.35 4.23
C ARG A 35 3.29 21.13 4.09
N GLN A 36 2.70 21.19 2.90
CA GLN A 36 1.27 20.93 2.68
C GLN A 36 0.92 19.44 2.85
N ILE A 37 1.84 18.55 2.51
CA ILE A 37 1.72 17.10 2.74
C ILE A 37 1.70 16.79 4.25
N LEU A 38 2.67 17.34 4.99
CA LEU A 38 2.78 17.18 6.44
C LEU A 38 1.69 17.96 7.23
N LEU A 39 1.14 19.04 6.67
CA LEU A 39 0.08 19.83 7.33
C LEU A 39 -1.33 19.28 7.11
N ASN A 40 -1.53 18.31 6.20
CA ASN A 40 -2.85 17.72 5.98
C ASN A 40 -3.18 16.67 7.05
N LYS A 41 -3.62 17.15 8.22
CA LYS A 41 -4.01 16.31 9.36
C LYS A 41 -5.02 15.23 8.97
N LYS A 42 -5.93 15.51 8.05
CA LYS A 42 -6.95 14.53 7.61
C LYS A 42 -6.31 13.34 6.88
N GLY A 43 -5.36 13.60 5.99
CA GLY A 43 -4.61 12.54 5.28
C GLY A 43 -3.78 11.69 6.24
N MET A 44 -3.10 12.32 7.21
CA MET A 44 -2.31 11.60 8.21
C MET A 44 -3.16 10.72 9.14
N ILE A 45 -4.30 11.25 9.63
CA ILE A 45 -5.24 10.48 10.45
C ILE A 45 -5.76 9.30 9.64
N LEU A 46 -6.12 9.53 8.37
CA LEU A 46 -6.66 8.48 7.52
C LEU A 46 -5.64 7.36 7.29
N ALA A 47 -4.39 7.69 6.96
CA ALA A 47 -3.31 6.71 6.82
C ALA A 47 -3.09 5.91 8.12
N SER A 48 -3.11 6.58 9.28
CA SER A 48 -2.93 5.93 10.58
C SER A 48 -4.06 4.96 10.92
N VAL A 49 -5.30 5.35 10.61
CA VAL A 49 -6.48 4.48 10.78
C VAL A 49 -6.39 3.26 9.86
N ILE A 50 -6.05 3.45 8.58
CA ILE A 50 -5.91 2.33 7.62
C ILE A 50 -4.80 1.39 8.08
N LEU A 51 -3.64 1.93 8.46
CA LEU A 51 -2.51 1.16 8.96
C LEU A 51 -2.93 0.27 10.12
N THR A 52 -3.47 0.86 11.18
CA THR A 52 -3.83 0.13 12.40
C THR A 52 -4.95 -0.89 12.17
N THR A 53 -6.00 -0.52 11.44
CA THR A 53 -7.12 -1.42 11.14
C THR A 53 -6.71 -2.58 10.23
N SER A 54 -5.83 -2.33 9.25
CA SER A 54 -5.31 -3.37 8.36
C SER A 54 -4.44 -4.37 9.12
N LEU A 55 -3.53 -3.89 9.98
CA LEU A 55 -2.70 -4.77 10.80
C LEU A 55 -3.54 -5.62 11.76
N LEU A 56 -4.55 -5.03 12.41
CA LEU A 56 -5.50 -5.78 13.23
C LEU A 56 -6.25 -6.84 12.40
N GLY A 57 -6.69 -6.48 11.20
CA GLY A 57 -7.29 -7.42 10.25
C GLY A 57 -6.34 -8.56 9.89
N GLY A 58 -5.06 -8.28 9.69
CA GLY A 58 -4.02 -9.28 9.43
C GLY A 58 -3.81 -10.25 10.60
N VAL A 59 -3.83 -9.75 11.84
CA VAL A 59 -3.78 -10.61 13.04
C VAL A 59 -5.00 -11.52 13.10
N ILE A 60 -6.20 -10.96 12.92
CA ILE A 60 -7.44 -11.73 12.95
C ILE A 60 -7.44 -12.79 11.84
N ALA A 61 -7.05 -12.43 10.62
CA ALA A 61 -6.94 -13.36 9.51
C ALA A 61 -5.92 -14.47 9.78
N ALA A 62 -4.78 -14.15 10.40
CA ALA A 62 -3.78 -15.14 10.78
C ALA A 62 -4.32 -16.17 11.77
N LEU A 63 -5.06 -15.71 12.79
CA LEU A 63 -5.70 -16.58 13.77
C LEU A 63 -6.78 -17.47 13.16
N ILE A 64 -7.57 -16.95 12.21
CA ILE A 64 -8.62 -17.71 11.53
C ILE A 64 -8.02 -18.78 10.60
N LEU A 65 -6.93 -18.44 9.91
CA LEU A 65 -6.28 -19.32 8.94
C LEU A 65 -5.24 -20.25 9.57
N ASP A 66 -5.03 -20.17 10.88
CA ASP A 66 -4.01 -20.91 11.64
C ASP A 66 -2.59 -20.77 11.05
N ILE A 67 -2.22 -19.54 10.67
CA ILE A 67 -0.89 -19.20 10.16
C ILE A 67 -0.12 -18.32 11.16
N PRO A 68 1.23 -18.27 11.08
CA PRO A 68 2.01 -17.38 11.94
C PRO A 68 1.54 -15.93 11.83
N ILE A 69 1.36 -15.26 12.97
CA ILE A 69 0.88 -13.86 13.03
C ILE A 69 1.75 -12.92 12.17
N LYS A 70 3.06 -13.15 12.15
CA LYS A 70 4.00 -12.40 11.30
C LYS A 70 3.64 -12.48 9.80
N ASN A 71 3.18 -13.63 9.32
CA ASN A 71 2.76 -13.81 7.93
C ASN A 71 1.48 -13.01 7.66
N GLY A 72 0.51 -13.01 8.59
CA GLY A 72 -0.70 -12.20 8.46
C GLY A 72 -0.45 -10.70 8.49
N LEU A 73 0.48 -10.25 9.35
CA LEU A 73 0.91 -8.84 9.40
C LEU A 73 1.65 -8.42 8.12
N ALA A 74 2.52 -9.29 7.59
CA ALA A 74 3.20 -9.06 6.32
C ALA A 74 2.19 -8.96 5.17
N MET A 75 1.24 -9.90 5.08
CA MET A 75 0.16 -9.90 4.08
C MET A 75 -0.71 -8.63 4.16
N ALA A 76 -1.03 -8.14 5.37
CA ALA A 76 -1.85 -6.95 5.55
C ALA A 76 -1.13 -5.61 5.29
N SER A 77 0.19 -5.64 5.11
CA SER A 77 1.03 -4.44 4.94
C SER A 77 1.18 -4.00 3.48
N GLY A 78 0.51 -4.68 2.53
CA GLY A 78 0.57 -4.33 1.10
C GLY A 78 -0.15 -3.02 0.74
N PHE A 79 -1.14 -2.62 1.54
CA PHE A 79 -1.93 -1.40 1.40
C PHE A 79 -2.41 -1.02 -0.02
N GLY A 80 -2.61 -1.96 -0.93
CA GLY A 80 -3.06 -1.78 -2.31
C GLY A 80 -1.94 -1.91 -3.35
N TRP A 81 -0.68 -2.05 -2.94
CA TRP A 81 0.45 -2.16 -3.86
C TRP A 81 0.69 -3.61 -4.30
N TYR A 82 -0.18 -4.11 -5.18
CA TYR A 82 -0.23 -5.53 -5.55
C TYR A 82 1.08 -6.07 -6.16
N SER A 83 1.76 -5.28 -6.98
CA SER A 83 2.97 -5.71 -7.68
C SER A 83 4.14 -5.92 -6.72
N LEU A 84 4.40 -4.94 -5.85
CA LEU A 84 5.44 -5.03 -4.84
C LEU A 84 5.10 -6.08 -3.78
N ALA A 85 3.85 -6.14 -3.33
CA ALA A 85 3.41 -7.12 -2.34
C ALA A 85 3.62 -8.56 -2.83
N GLY A 86 3.28 -8.85 -4.10
CA GLY A 86 3.47 -10.17 -4.68
C GLY A 86 4.95 -10.59 -4.74
N ILE A 87 5.85 -9.68 -5.13
CA ILE A 87 7.28 -9.95 -5.23
C ILE A 87 7.88 -10.16 -3.84
N LEU A 88 7.68 -9.23 -2.91
CA LEU A 88 8.28 -9.31 -1.57
C LEU A 88 7.80 -10.54 -0.79
N MET A 89 6.52 -10.89 -0.89
CA MET A 89 5.99 -12.09 -0.23
C MET A 89 6.42 -13.37 -0.94
N GLY A 90 6.55 -13.33 -2.27
CA GLY A 90 7.06 -14.46 -3.06
C GLY A 90 8.49 -14.81 -2.69
N ASP A 91 9.35 -13.79 -2.61
CA ASP A 91 10.76 -13.94 -2.24
C ASP A 91 10.92 -14.30 -0.76
N GLY A 92 10.10 -13.71 0.12
CA GLY A 92 10.21 -13.89 1.58
C GLY A 92 9.57 -15.18 2.12
N LEU A 93 8.37 -15.53 1.66
CA LEU A 93 7.57 -16.64 2.21
C LEU A 93 7.19 -17.71 1.16
N GLY A 94 7.65 -17.55 -0.08
CA GLY A 94 7.43 -18.50 -1.17
C GLY A 94 6.27 -18.15 -2.10
N PRO A 95 6.16 -18.86 -3.25
CA PRO A 95 5.30 -18.47 -4.35
C PRO A 95 3.80 -18.51 -4.03
N ILE A 96 3.38 -19.33 -3.06
CA ILE A 96 1.97 -19.40 -2.62
C ILE A 96 1.59 -18.08 -1.92
N TYR A 97 2.42 -17.59 -1.01
CA TYR A 97 2.20 -16.30 -0.33
C TYR A 97 2.34 -15.12 -1.29
N GLY A 98 3.30 -15.18 -2.22
CA GLY A 98 3.43 -14.18 -3.29
C GLY A 98 2.16 -14.06 -4.14
N GLY A 99 1.63 -15.19 -4.63
CA GLY A 99 0.40 -15.21 -5.40
C GLY A 99 -0.82 -14.74 -4.60
N ALA A 100 -0.93 -15.17 -3.35
CA ALA A 100 -2.01 -14.75 -2.45
C ALA A 100 -1.96 -13.24 -2.17
N ALA A 101 -0.78 -12.69 -1.89
CA ALA A 101 -0.59 -11.26 -1.63
C ALA A 101 -0.94 -10.42 -2.86
N PHE A 102 -0.43 -10.82 -4.03
CA PHE A 102 -0.74 -10.17 -5.30
C PHE A 102 -2.26 -10.12 -5.54
N LEU A 103 -2.94 -11.27 -5.43
CA LEU A 103 -4.38 -11.35 -5.66
C LEU A 103 -5.17 -10.56 -4.60
N ASN A 104 -4.77 -10.61 -3.34
CA ASN A 104 -5.45 -9.89 -2.26
C ASN A 104 -5.44 -8.38 -2.52
N GLU A 105 -4.27 -7.81 -2.81
CA GLU A 105 -4.14 -6.37 -3.05
C GLU A 105 -4.76 -5.95 -4.38
N LEU A 106 -4.67 -6.79 -5.42
CA LEU A 106 -5.34 -6.53 -6.71
C LEU A 106 -6.86 -6.53 -6.54
N MET A 107 -7.43 -7.51 -5.83
CA MET A 107 -8.87 -7.54 -5.56
C MET A 107 -9.29 -6.32 -4.75
N ARG A 108 -8.48 -5.90 -3.78
CA ARG A 108 -8.76 -4.68 -3.01
C ARG A 108 -8.78 -3.43 -3.89
N GLU A 109 -7.86 -3.31 -4.85
CA GLU A 109 -7.84 -2.21 -5.80
C GLU A 109 -9.09 -2.20 -6.71
N LEU A 110 -9.49 -3.37 -7.23
CA LEU A 110 -10.71 -3.49 -8.05
C LEU A 110 -11.97 -3.13 -7.24
N VAL A 111 -12.05 -3.56 -5.99
CA VAL A 111 -13.13 -3.15 -5.09
C VAL A 111 -13.06 -1.65 -4.80
N ALA A 112 -11.88 -1.06 -4.63
CA ALA A 112 -11.75 0.39 -4.44
C ALA A 112 -12.27 1.17 -5.66
N LEU A 113 -11.89 0.79 -6.88
CA LEU A 113 -12.32 1.46 -8.12
C LEU A 113 -13.84 1.43 -8.30
N THR A 114 -14.51 0.35 -7.87
CA THR A 114 -15.97 0.24 -7.92
C THR A 114 -16.66 0.95 -6.76
N LEU A 115 -16.06 0.92 -5.56
CA LEU A 115 -16.62 1.50 -4.35
C LEU A 115 -16.54 3.03 -4.34
N ILE A 116 -15.43 3.62 -4.80
CA ILE A 116 -15.19 5.07 -4.75
C ILE A 116 -16.34 5.87 -5.39
N PRO A 117 -16.75 5.61 -6.65
CA PRO A 117 -17.86 6.33 -7.28
C PRO A 117 -19.16 6.26 -6.49
N MET A 118 -19.41 5.13 -5.81
CA MET A 118 -20.67 4.89 -5.09
C MET A 118 -20.76 5.69 -3.78
N ILE A 119 -19.66 5.80 -3.04
CA ILE A 119 -19.72 6.31 -1.65
C ILE A 119 -19.00 7.64 -1.43
N ILE A 120 -18.13 8.11 -2.33
CA ILE A 120 -17.26 9.27 -2.08
C ILE A 120 -18.04 10.57 -1.82
N ASN A 121 -19.23 10.72 -2.40
CA ASN A 121 -20.09 11.89 -2.19
C ASN A 121 -20.64 11.99 -0.76
N GLN A 122 -20.86 10.85 -0.10
CA GLN A 122 -21.41 10.81 1.26
C GLN A 122 -20.30 10.60 2.30
N ARG A 123 -19.30 9.78 1.97
CA ARG A 123 -18.24 9.34 2.89
C ARG A 123 -16.87 9.39 2.20
N PRO A 124 -16.32 10.59 1.95
CA PRO A 124 -15.05 10.73 1.23
C PRO A 124 -13.88 10.09 1.96
N ALA A 125 -13.83 10.17 3.29
CA ALA A 125 -12.77 9.52 4.07
C ALA A 125 -12.79 7.99 3.92
N MET A 126 -13.98 7.37 3.87
CA MET A 126 -14.12 5.93 3.68
C MET A 126 -13.70 5.50 2.27
N ALA A 127 -14.13 6.26 1.25
CA ALA A 127 -13.75 6.01 -0.14
C ALA A 127 -12.23 6.08 -0.35
N ILE A 128 -11.61 7.18 0.10
CA ILE A 128 -10.17 7.39 0.00
C ILE A 128 -9.43 6.34 0.84
N GLY A 129 -9.96 5.98 2.00
CA GLY A 129 -9.28 5.03 2.87
C GLY A 129 -9.23 3.61 2.33
N TYR A 130 -10.28 3.18 1.61
CA TYR A 130 -10.30 1.87 0.98
C TYR A 130 -9.30 1.76 -0.19
N ALA A 131 -9.04 2.87 -0.90
CA ALA A 131 -7.99 2.93 -1.91
C ALA A 131 -6.60 2.66 -1.31
N GLY A 132 -6.31 3.24 -0.15
CA GLY A 132 -5.01 3.12 0.52
C GLY A 132 -3.85 3.68 -0.31
N ALA A 133 -2.79 2.91 -0.57
CA ALA A 133 -1.62 3.34 -1.33
C ALA A 133 -1.99 3.84 -2.73
N THR A 134 -2.96 3.19 -3.38
CA THR A 134 -3.40 3.53 -4.74
C THR A 134 -4.18 4.84 -4.83
N ALA A 135 -4.47 5.48 -3.68
CA ALA A 135 -5.10 6.80 -3.59
C ALA A 135 -4.28 7.91 -4.23
N MET A 136 -2.97 7.73 -4.35
CA MET A 136 -2.05 8.73 -4.93
C MET A 136 -1.89 8.59 -6.45
N ASP A 137 -2.20 7.44 -7.04
CA ASP A 137 -1.96 7.13 -8.45
C ASP A 137 -3.20 6.53 -9.14
N PHE A 138 -3.43 5.22 -9.08
CA PHE A 138 -4.42 4.51 -9.89
C PHE A 138 -5.86 4.94 -9.61
N THR A 139 -6.19 5.15 -8.34
CA THR A 139 -7.54 5.57 -7.95
C THR A 139 -7.70 7.09 -7.89
N LEU A 140 -6.60 7.85 -8.01
CA LEU A 140 -6.62 9.31 -7.91
C LEU A 140 -7.53 9.97 -8.96
N PRO A 141 -7.51 9.59 -10.26
CA PRO A 141 -8.42 10.15 -11.25
C PRO A 141 -9.90 9.91 -10.90
N VAL A 142 -10.22 8.74 -10.36
CA VAL A 142 -11.60 8.40 -9.95
C VAL A 142 -12.01 9.22 -8.72
N ILE A 143 -11.12 9.35 -7.73
CA ILE A 143 -11.32 10.20 -6.55
C ILE A 143 -11.54 11.66 -6.96
N GLN A 144 -10.74 12.17 -7.91
CA GLN A 144 -10.85 13.53 -8.39
C GLN A 144 -12.16 13.77 -9.15
N ASN A 145 -12.53 12.86 -10.06
CA ASN A 145 -13.73 12.97 -10.88
C ASN A 145 -15.02 12.84 -10.07
N CYS A 146 -15.05 11.94 -9.09
CA CYS A 146 -16.26 11.68 -8.30
C CYS A 146 -16.33 12.51 -7.01
N GLY A 147 -15.20 12.72 -6.32
CA GLY A 147 -15.13 13.43 -5.03
C GLY A 147 -14.70 14.89 -5.13
N GLY A 148 -14.29 15.35 -6.32
CA GLY A 148 -13.84 16.71 -6.58
C GLY A 148 -12.44 17.03 -6.05
N ILE A 149 -11.95 18.22 -6.42
CA ILE A 149 -10.57 18.69 -6.14
C ILE A 149 -10.26 18.75 -4.63
N ARG A 150 -11.28 18.88 -3.78
CA ARG A 150 -11.13 18.91 -2.31
C ARG A 150 -10.60 17.60 -1.73
N CYS A 151 -10.84 16.47 -2.40
CA CYS A 151 -10.41 15.14 -1.96
C CYS A 151 -8.96 14.82 -2.34
N VAL A 152 -8.44 15.46 -3.40
CA VAL A 152 -7.12 15.18 -3.98
C VAL A 152 -5.98 15.31 -2.97
N PRO A 153 -5.86 16.39 -2.18
CA PRO A 153 -4.75 16.50 -1.22
C PRO A 153 -4.80 15.43 -0.12
N ILE A 154 -6.00 15.01 0.30
CA ILE A 154 -6.15 13.98 1.34
C ILE A 154 -5.73 12.62 0.79
N ALA A 155 -6.16 12.30 -0.45
CA ALA A 155 -5.82 11.07 -1.14
C ALA A 155 -4.32 10.95 -1.39
N ILE A 156 -3.68 12.02 -1.88
CA ILE A 156 -2.24 12.04 -2.11
C ILE A 156 -1.46 11.84 -0.81
N VAL A 157 -1.80 12.56 0.27
CA VAL A 157 -1.09 12.42 1.56
C VAL A 157 -1.28 11.03 2.16
N SER A 158 -2.50 10.51 2.17
CA SER A 158 -2.79 9.19 2.72
C SER A 158 -2.11 8.08 1.91
N GLY A 159 -2.24 8.13 0.58
CA GLY A 159 -1.62 7.16 -0.32
C GLY A 159 -0.11 7.19 -0.22
N PHE A 160 0.50 8.37 -0.21
CA PHE A 160 1.94 8.54 -0.07
C PHE A 160 2.48 7.88 1.21
N ILE A 161 1.87 8.16 2.37
CA ILE A 161 2.31 7.60 3.66
C ILE A 161 2.22 6.08 3.63
N LEU A 162 1.10 5.53 3.14
CA LEU A 162 0.91 4.09 3.05
C LEU A 162 1.92 3.46 2.09
N SER A 163 2.14 4.02 0.91
CA SER A 163 3.12 3.54 -0.07
C SER A 163 4.54 3.48 0.50
N MET A 164 4.95 4.48 1.30
CA MET A 164 6.25 4.43 1.99
C MET A 164 6.32 3.31 3.03
N LEU A 165 5.20 3.05 3.72
CA LEU A 165 5.14 2.02 4.75
C LEU A 165 5.11 0.60 4.20
N VAL A 166 4.62 0.38 2.97
CA VAL A 166 4.53 -0.97 2.36
C VAL A 166 5.86 -1.72 2.43
N PRO A 167 6.96 -1.28 1.77
CA PRO A 167 8.20 -2.03 1.77
C PRO A 167 8.79 -2.18 3.18
N VAL A 168 8.69 -1.13 4.01
CA VAL A 168 9.25 -1.12 5.36
C VAL A 168 8.57 -2.16 6.25
N LEU A 169 7.24 -2.16 6.29
CA LEU A 169 6.48 -3.06 7.16
C LEU A 169 6.49 -4.49 6.64
N MET A 170 6.35 -4.70 5.33
CA MET A 170 6.40 -6.04 4.76
C MET A 170 7.74 -6.72 5.04
N LEU A 171 8.86 -6.05 4.73
CA LEU A 171 10.19 -6.60 5.01
C LEU A 171 10.42 -6.82 6.50
N PHE A 172 9.98 -5.88 7.34
CA PHE A 172 10.08 -6.02 8.79
C PHE A 172 9.36 -7.28 9.29
N PHE A 173 8.11 -7.52 8.89
CA PHE A 173 7.35 -8.68 9.34
C PHE A 173 7.82 -10.00 8.72
N ILE A 174 8.32 -9.99 7.48
CA ILE A 174 8.95 -11.15 6.85
C ILE A 174 10.24 -11.54 7.60
N SER A 175 10.99 -10.56 8.09
CA SER A 175 12.27 -10.80 8.81
C SER A 175 12.12 -11.30 10.25
N LEU A 176 10.93 -11.18 10.84
CA LEU A 176 10.58 -11.71 12.17
C LEU A 176 10.39 -13.24 12.11
#